data_AF-A0A843V1Q6-F1
#
_entry.id   AF-A0A843V1Q6-F1
#
_cell.length_a   1.000
_cell.length_b   1.000
_cell.length_c   1.000
_cell.angle_alpha   90.00
_cell.angle_beta   90.00
_cell.angle_gamma   90.00
#
_symmetry.space_group_name_H-M   'P 1'
#
loop_
_entity.id
_entity.type
_entity.pdbx_description
1 polymer ?
#
loop_
_entity_poly.entity_id
_entity_poly.type
_entity_poly.pdbx_seq_one_letter_code
_entity_poly.pdbx_strand_id
1 'polypeptide(L)'
;TGPEIRERNQKVGKRTGGRERERLEERETRKDMAPSSSPTSGAGGRSSQLRRDDVFGRWIIFSPARARRPSEFKSSTPANGAKPDPSRSNEAPFRPPPPSCPFCFGNEHQCAPEIFRFPAGAAEWQLRVIENLYPALRREEEPPASDLDCRERERGLVVAGYGFHDVVIETPYHGFHLSDLSPTEAGEVVLAYRERVLQLASLGSIKFLRIMVRQLEHQ
;
A
#
# COMPACT_ATOMS: atom_id res chain seq x y z
N THR A 1 60.15 -39.64 -13.62
CA THR A 1 59.87 -41.03 -13.22
C THR A 1 58.37 -41.22 -13.11
N GLY A 2 57.73 -41.72 -14.17
CA GLY A 2 56.47 -42.48 -14.03
C GLY A 2 56.77 -43.89 -13.47
N PRO A 3 55.83 -44.85 -13.41
CA PRO A 3 54.57 -44.99 -14.17
C PRO A 3 53.34 -45.17 -13.21
N GLU A 4 52.08 -45.45 -13.57
CA GLU A 4 51.58 -46.51 -14.43
C GLU A 4 50.07 -46.36 -14.68
N ILE A 5 49.66 -46.89 -15.82
CA ILE A 5 48.33 -46.91 -16.43
C ILE A 5 47.58 -48.17 -15.96
N ARG A 6 46.25 -48.11 -15.79
CA ARG A 6 45.41 -49.28 -16.05
C ARG A 6 44.02 -48.92 -16.58
N GLU A 7 43.77 -49.39 -17.80
CA GLU A 7 42.53 -49.33 -18.57
C GLU A 7 41.49 -50.39 -18.17
N ARG A 8 40.30 -50.26 -18.81
CA ARG A 8 39.19 -51.21 -19.10
C ARG A 8 37.95 -51.03 -18.20
N ASN A 9 36.71 -51.00 -18.69
CA ASN A 9 36.17 -51.41 -19.99
C ASN A 9 34.78 -50.79 -20.26
N GLN A 10 34.42 -50.77 -21.54
CA GLN A 10 33.15 -50.36 -22.16
C GLN A 10 31.89 -51.04 -21.60
N LYS A 11 30.75 -50.32 -21.62
CA LYS A 11 29.47 -50.92 -22.03
C LYS A 11 28.58 -49.91 -22.75
N VAL A 12 28.49 -50.09 -24.07
CA VAL A 12 27.55 -49.47 -24.99
C VAL A 12 26.14 -50.01 -24.73
N GLY A 13 25.15 -49.13 -24.60
CA GLY A 13 23.74 -49.48 -24.51
C GLY A 13 22.88 -48.49 -25.28
N LYS A 14 22.54 -48.85 -26.53
CA LYS A 14 21.58 -48.13 -27.40
C LYS A 14 20.19 -48.12 -26.75
N ARG A 15 19.55 -46.95 -26.67
CA ARG A 15 18.08 -46.80 -26.54
C ARG A 15 17.60 -45.64 -27.42
N THR A 16 17.33 -45.95 -28.69
CA THR A 16 16.58 -45.13 -29.63
C THR A 16 15.22 -45.79 -29.84
N GLY A 17 14.10 -45.06 -29.71
CA GLY A 17 12.79 -45.57 -30.15
C GLY A 17 11.54 -45.19 -29.34
N GLY A 18 11.55 -44.16 -28.49
CA GLY A 18 10.39 -43.82 -27.64
C GLY A 18 9.63 -42.53 -27.97
N ARG A 19 10.10 -41.69 -28.90
CA ARG A 19 9.66 -40.27 -28.99
C ARG A 19 8.81 -39.91 -30.22
N GLU A 20 8.49 -40.88 -31.07
CA GLU A 20 7.85 -40.63 -32.37
C GLU A 20 6.42 -41.18 -32.48
N ARG A 21 5.98 -42.00 -31.51
CA ARG A 21 4.60 -42.55 -31.47
C ARG A 21 3.60 -41.66 -30.73
N GLU A 22 4.04 -40.86 -29.78
CA GLU A 22 3.18 -39.98 -28.97
C GLU A 22 2.72 -38.72 -29.72
N ARG A 23 3.40 -38.36 -30.84
CA ARG A 23 3.10 -37.16 -31.65
C ARG A 23 2.03 -37.35 -32.72
N LEU A 24 1.59 -38.60 -32.96
CA LEU A 24 0.59 -38.95 -33.96
C LEU A 24 -0.82 -39.10 -33.35
N GLU A 25 -0.93 -39.53 -32.09
CA GLU A 25 -2.22 -39.61 -31.37
C GLU A 25 -2.78 -38.24 -30.95
N GLU A 26 -1.93 -37.22 -30.81
CA GLU A 26 -2.34 -35.84 -30.45
C GLU A 26 -2.93 -35.05 -31.64
N ARG A 27 -2.88 -35.62 -32.85
CA ARG A 27 -3.31 -34.95 -34.10
C ARG A 27 -4.68 -35.41 -34.61
N GLU A 28 -5.23 -36.50 -34.08
CA GLU A 28 -6.54 -37.06 -34.49
C GLU A 28 -7.72 -36.64 -33.58
N THR A 29 -7.49 -36.00 -32.43
CA THR A 29 -8.57 -35.54 -31.53
C THR A 29 -8.99 -34.08 -31.74
N ARG A 30 -8.51 -33.41 -32.81
CA ARG A 30 -8.79 -31.99 -33.10
C ARG A 30 -9.78 -31.73 -34.24
N LYS A 31 -10.63 -32.69 -34.61
CA LYS A 31 -11.50 -32.54 -35.80
C LYS A 31 -13.00 -32.40 -35.57
N ASP A 32 -13.49 -32.46 -34.34
CA ASP A 32 -14.92 -32.30 -34.07
C ASP A 32 -15.18 -31.20 -33.02
N MET A 33 -15.43 -29.98 -33.50
CA MET A 33 -16.48 -29.07 -33.03
C MET A 33 -16.32 -27.72 -33.74
N ALA A 34 -17.08 -27.52 -34.82
CA ALA A 34 -17.34 -26.18 -35.37
C ALA A 34 -18.23 -25.40 -34.39
N PRO A 35 -18.03 -24.09 -34.16
CA PRO A 35 -18.98 -23.31 -33.39
C PRO A 35 -20.17 -22.94 -34.28
N SER A 36 -21.37 -23.37 -33.90
CA SER A 36 -22.62 -22.85 -34.45
C SER A 36 -22.80 -21.41 -33.99
N SER A 37 -22.72 -20.47 -34.94
CA SER A 37 -23.04 -19.07 -34.70
C SER A 37 -24.55 -18.87 -34.73
N SER A 38 -25.15 -18.58 -33.57
CA SER A 38 -26.48 -17.96 -33.47
C SER A 38 -26.33 -16.57 -32.84
N PRO A 39 -26.95 -15.52 -33.36
CA PRO A 39 -26.82 -14.18 -32.82
C PRO A 39 -27.82 -14.00 -31.67
N THR A 40 -27.38 -14.15 -30.42
CA THR A 40 -28.20 -13.74 -29.27
C THR A 40 -27.84 -12.33 -28.84
N SER A 41 -28.65 -11.39 -29.31
CA SER A 41 -28.86 -10.09 -28.69
C SER A 41 -29.34 -10.28 -27.25
N GLY A 42 -28.60 -9.74 -26.27
CA GLY A 42 -29.06 -9.71 -24.89
C GLY A 42 -27.94 -9.37 -23.90
N ALA A 43 -27.99 -8.15 -23.36
CA ALA A 43 -27.27 -7.68 -22.17
C ALA A 43 -25.82 -8.15 -22.01
N GLY A 44 -24.87 -7.30 -22.39
CA GLY A 44 -23.43 -7.49 -22.16
C GLY A 44 -23.08 -7.58 -20.67
N GLY A 45 -23.34 -8.73 -20.05
CA GLY A 45 -22.83 -9.10 -18.75
C GLY A 45 -21.32 -9.27 -18.89
N ARG A 46 -20.56 -8.26 -18.47
CA ARG A 46 -19.09 -8.32 -18.45
C ARG A 46 -18.68 -9.55 -17.65
N SER A 47 -18.09 -10.55 -18.33
CA SER A 47 -17.61 -11.78 -17.71
C SER A 47 -16.54 -11.50 -16.65
N SER A 48 -16.39 -12.42 -15.70
CA SER A 48 -15.31 -12.33 -14.72
C SER A 48 -13.95 -12.51 -15.40
N GLN A 49 -12.97 -11.72 -15.00
CA GLN A 49 -11.61 -11.71 -15.55
C GLN A 49 -10.57 -11.81 -14.43
N LEU A 50 -9.43 -12.43 -14.72
CA LEU A 50 -8.23 -12.34 -13.91
C LEU A 50 -7.25 -11.40 -14.60
N ARG A 51 -6.75 -10.39 -13.87
CA ARG A 51 -5.75 -9.45 -14.36
C ARG A 51 -4.51 -9.56 -13.49
N ARG A 52 -3.34 -9.67 -14.11
CA ARG A 52 -2.08 -9.60 -13.37
C ARG A 52 -1.67 -8.13 -13.25
N ASP A 53 -1.33 -7.71 -12.05
CA ASP A 53 -0.76 -6.41 -11.76
C ASP A 53 0.77 -6.50 -11.86
N ASP A 54 1.37 -5.70 -12.74
CA ASP A 54 2.81 -5.77 -13.01
C ASP A 54 3.65 -5.04 -11.95
N VAL A 55 3.05 -4.15 -11.18
CA VAL A 55 3.73 -3.40 -10.11
C VAL A 55 4.02 -4.31 -8.91
N PHE A 56 3.04 -5.09 -8.46
CA PHE A 56 3.14 -5.96 -7.29
C PHE A 56 3.17 -7.46 -7.63
N GLY A 57 3.02 -7.84 -8.90
CA GLY A 57 3.10 -9.23 -9.37
C GLY A 57 1.93 -10.13 -8.95
N ARG A 58 0.77 -9.55 -8.59
CA ARG A 58 -0.39 -10.27 -8.02
C ARG A 58 -1.55 -10.41 -9.02
N TRP A 59 -2.32 -11.49 -8.90
CA TRP A 59 -3.56 -11.68 -9.67
C TRP A 59 -4.74 -10.99 -8.98
N ILE A 60 -5.52 -10.24 -9.75
CA ILE A 60 -6.72 -9.51 -9.31
C ILE A 60 -7.93 -10.08 -10.03
N ILE A 61 -8.98 -10.41 -9.27
CA ILE A 61 -10.27 -10.85 -9.81
C ILE A 61 -11.14 -9.63 -10.10
N PHE A 62 -11.53 -9.46 -11.37
CA PHE A 62 -12.54 -8.50 -11.79
C PHE A 62 -13.86 -9.22 -12.04
N SER A 63 -14.90 -8.95 -11.24
CA SER A 63 -16.17 -9.68 -11.30
C SER A 63 -17.36 -8.73 -11.13
N PRO A 64 -17.75 -7.97 -12.18
CA PRO A 64 -18.77 -6.91 -12.09
C PRO A 64 -20.11 -7.37 -11.51
N ALA A 65 -20.51 -8.62 -11.75
CA ALA A 65 -21.74 -9.19 -11.19
C ALA A 65 -21.79 -9.17 -9.65
N ARG A 66 -20.65 -9.14 -8.95
CA ARG A 66 -20.60 -9.10 -7.47
C ARG A 66 -21.19 -7.82 -6.89
N ALA A 67 -21.16 -6.70 -7.62
CA ALA A 67 -21.75 -5.44 -7.17
C ALA A 67 -23.29 -5.50 -7.07
N ARG A 68 -23.94 -6.45 -7.73
CA ARG A 68 -25.40 -6.64 -7.72
C ARG A 68 -25.87 -7.54 -6.58
N ARG A 69 -24.97 -8.10 -5.78
CA ARG A 69 -25.36 -8.91 -4.62
C ARG A 69 -26.14 -8.00 -3.67
N PRO A 70 -27.33 -8.40 -3.20
CA PRO A 70 -28.03 -7.68 -2.14
C PRO A 70 -27.07 -7.51 -0.95
N SER A 71 -26.72 -6.27 -0.64
CA SER A 71 -25.90 -5.95 0.51
C SER A 71 -26.78 -6.05 1.76
N GLU A 72 -26.56 -7.06 2.61
CA GLU A 72 -27.15 -7.07 3.96
C GLU A 72 -26.56 -5.95 4.85
N PHE A 73 -25.39 -5.44 4.49
CA PHE A 73 -24.81 -4.23 5.07
C PHE A 73 -25.21 -3.02 4.22
N LYS A 74 -26.43 -2.51 4.45
CA LYS A 74 -26.72 -1.10 4.15
C LYS A 74 -26.05 -0.27 5.25
N SER A 75 -24.86 0.29 4.99
CA SER A 75 -24.43 1.49 5.71
C SER A 75 -25.26 2.66 5.21
N SER A 76 -26.54 2.66 5.56
CA SER A 76 -27.43 3.80 5.41
C SER A 76 -27.43 4.57 6.72
N THR A 77 -26.48 5.47 6.87
CA THR A 77 -26.82 6.74 7.51
C THR A 77 -26.88 7.75 6.37
N PRO A 78 -28.07 8.00 5.79
CA PRO A 78 -28.24 9.25 5.07
C PRO A 78 -27.92 10.37 6.07
N ALA A 79 -27.10 11.33 5.65
CA ALA A 79 -27.06 12.63 6.31
C ALA A 79 -28.52 13.06 6.55
N ASN A 80 -28.91 13.18 7.82
CA ASN A 80 -30.25 13.62 8.19
C ASN A 80 -30.49 15.00 7.58
N GLY A 81 -31.15 15.03 6.42
CA GLY A 81 -32.58 15.33 6.37
C GLY A 81 -33.04 16.71 6.83
N ALA A 82 -32.18 17.71 6.99
CA ALA A 82 -32.61 19.10 6.97
C ALA A 82 -32.44 19.64 5.55
N LYS A 83 -33.55 19.97 4.87
CA LYS A 83 -33.51 20.79 3.66
C LYS A 83 -32.61 22.01 3.95
N PRO A 84 -31.62 22.35 3.11
CA PRO A 84 -30.96 23.62 3.25
C PRO A 84 -32.01 24.70 3.03
N ASP A 85 -32.30 25.43 4.10
CA ASP A 85 -32.99 26.71 4.02
C ASP A 85 -32.15 27.59 3.07
N PRO A 86 -32.70 28.09 1.96
CA PRO A 86 -31.95 28.91 1.01
C PRO A 86 -31.48 30.26 1.61
N SER A 87 -31.79 30.55 2.87
CA SER A 87 -31.27 31.69 3.62
C SER A 87 -29.98 31.43 4.41
N ARG A 88 -29.46 30.19 4.46
CA ARG A 88 -28.17 29.89 5.11
C ARG A 88 -27.06 29.73 4.07
N SER A 89 -26.13 30.67 4.12
CA SER A 89 -24.89 30.71 3.34
C SER A 89 -24.14 29.37 3.35
N ASN A 90 -23.50 29.05 2.22
CA ASN A 90 -22.60 27.92 1.99
C ASN A 90 -21.43 27.86 2.98
N GLU A 91 -21.66 27.41 4.21
CA GLU A 91 -20.58 26.98 5.09
C GLU A 91 -20.82 25.51 5.45
N ALA A 92 -19.86 24.66 5.07
CA ALA A 92 -19.86 23.25 5.45
C ALA A 92 -20.03 23.13 6.98
N PRO A 93 -20.77 22.14 7.50
CA PRO A 93 -21.04 22.05 8.92
C PRO A 93 -19.73 21.84 9.68
N PHE A 94 -19.23 22.91 10.30
CA PHE A 94 -18.14 22.92 11.26
C PHE A 94 -18.50 21.93 12.38
N ARG A 95 -17.96 20.71 12.31
CA ARG A 95 -18.05 19.76 13.41
C ARG A 95 -17.08 20.24 14.47
N PRO A 96 -17.54 20.73 15.63
CA PRO A 96 -16.61 21.15 16.66
C PRO A 96 -15.74 19.95 17.06
N PRO A 97 -14.42 20.17 17.30
CA PRO A 97 -13.55 19.10 17.78
C PRO A 97 -14.14 18.46 19.04
N PRO A 98 -13.87 17.16 19.30
CA PRO A 98 -13.99 16.66 20.66
C PRO A 98 -13.16 17.57 21.56
N PRO A 99 -13.63 17.90 22.78
CA PRO A 99 -13.16 19.05 23.58
C PRO A 99 -11.66 19.10 23.93
N SER A 100 -10.85 18.12 23.53
CA SER A 100 -9.39 18.11 23.73
C SER A 100 -8.66 17.29 22.66
N CYS A 101 -8.78 17.66 21.38
CA CYS A 101 -7.93 17.05 20.36
C CYS A 101 -6.48 17.53 20.56
N PRO A 102 -5.50 16.63 20.79
CA PRO A 102 -4.10 17.01 21.07
C PRO A 102 -3.42 17.65 19.86
N PHE A 103 -3.95 17.43 18.65
CA PHE A 103 -3.40 17.96 17.40
C PHE A 103 -3.92 19.36 17.04
N CYS A 104 -4.93 19.87 17.75
CA CYS A 104 -5.40 21.24 17.54
C CYS A 104 -4.41 22.26 18.09
N PHE A 105 -4.49 23.48 17.55
CA PHE A 105 -3.77 24.65 18.07
C PHE A 105 -3.98 24.83 19.59
N GLY A 106 -2.90 25.17 20.31
CA GLY A 106 -2.90 25.40 21.76
C GLY A 106 -2.77 24.14 22.63
N ASN A 107 -2.92 22.94 22.04
CA ASN A 107 -2.79 21.67 22.74
C ASN A 107 -1.43 20.98 22.50
N GLU A 108 -0.42 21.72 22.06
CA GLU A 108 0.87 21.16 21.65
C GLU A 108 1.60 20.45 22.79
N HIS A 109 1.35 20.87 24.03
CA HIS A 109 1.86 20.25 25.26
C HIS A 109 1.36 18.82 25.50
N GLN A 110 0.31 18.39 24.78
CA GLN A 110 -0.24 17.04 24.83
C GLN A 110 0.33 16.12 23.74
N CYS A 111 1.13 16.68 22.82
CA CYS A 111 1.79 15.94 21.76
C CYS A 111 3.15 15.38 22.21
N ALA A 112 3.62 14.37 21.49
CA ALA A 112 5.03 13.95 21.55
C ALA A 112 5.95 15.06 21.00
N PRO A 113 7.28 14.94 21.19
CA PRO A 113 8.24 15.96 20.78
C PRO A 113 8.06 16.40 19.33
N GLU A 114 8.22 17.71 19.12
CA GLU A 114 8.19 18.29 17.79
C GLU A 114 9.53 18.11 17.08
N ILE A 115 9.46 17.73 15.80
CA ILE A 115 10.62 17.63 14.93
C ILE A 115 10.82 18.96 14.20
N PHE A 116 9.77 19.47 13.55
CA PHE A 116 9.74 20.81 12.96
C PHE A 116 8.29 21.27 12.71
N ARG A 117 8.15 22.55 12.36
CA ARG A 117 6.88 23.19 11.98
C ARG A 117 7.05 24.12 10.79
N PHE A 118 5.95 24.41 10.10
CA PHE A 118 5.86 25.45 9.08
C PHE A 118 4.81 26.51 9.45
N PRO A 119 5.11 27.80 9.29
CA PRO A 119 6.44 28.38 9.04
C PRO A 119 7.42 28.14 10.20
N ALA A 120 8.72 28.03 9.90
CA ALA A 120 9.73 27.71 10.91
C ALA A 120 9.81 28.79 12.00
N GLY A 121 9.79 28.37 13.27
CA GLY A 121 9.89 29.27 14.43
C GLY A 121 8.65 30.11 14.73
N ALA A 122 7.56 29.97 13.95
CA ALA A 122 6.33 30.69 14.20
C ALA A 122 5.57 30.14 15.43
N ALA A 123 5.00 31.06 16.22
CA ALA A 123 4.08 30.70 17.30
C ALA A 123 2.78 30.12 16.74
N GLU A 124 2.23 30.77 15.72
CA GLU A 124 1.12 30.27 14.91
C GLU A 124 1.66 29.41 13.78
N TRP A 125 1.46 28.11 13.89
CA TRP A 125 1.90 27.13 12.91
C TRP A 125 0.74 26.73 12.00
N GLN A 126 1.04 26.45 10.73
CA GLN A 126 0.10 25.91 9.76
C GLN A 126 0.21 24.38 9.64
N LEU A 127 1.42 23.86 9.82
CA LEU A 127 1.69 22.43 9.83
C LEU A 127 2.78 22.09 10.83
N ARG A 128 2.68 20.89 11.42
CA ARG A 128 3.69 20.34 12.33
C ARG A 128 4.04 18.91 11.99
N VAL A 129 5.31 18.58 12.17
CA VAL A 129 5.79 17.19 12.15
C VAL A 129 6.29 16.86 13.55
N ILE A 130 5.66 15.86 14.14
CA ILE A 130 5.93 15.42 15.51
C ILE A 130 6.29 13.93 15.50
N GLU A 131 6.96 13.48 16.55
CA GLU A 131 7.12 12.05 16.78
C GLU A 131 5.75 11.40 17.02
N ASN A 132 5.59 10.12 16.68
CA ASN A 132 4.41 9.39 17.12
C ASN A 132 4.58 8.99 18.60
N LEU A 133 3.62 9.33 19.46
CA LEU A 133 3.60 8.95 20.88
C LEU A 133 3.53 7.43 21.09
N TYR A 134 2.93 6.71 20.13
CA TYR A 134 2.80 5.25 20.12
C TYR A 134 3.45 4.69 18.85
N PRO A 135 4.78 4.80 18.71
CA PRO A 135 5.46 4.47 17.47
C PRO A 135 5.51 2.94 17.28
N ALA A 136 5.46 2.50 16.04
CA ALA A 136 5.49 1.07 15.70
C ALA A 136 6.93 0.54 15.64
N LEU A 137 7.90 1.45 15.50
CA LEU A 137 9.33 1.24 15.47
C LEU A 137 9.97 2.22 16.46
N ARG A 138 11.11 1.87 17.04
CA ARG A 138 11.80 2.69 18.04
C ARG A 138 13.08 3.27 17.44
N ARG A 139 13.33 4.55 17.69
CA ARG A 139 14.50 5.27 17.14
C ARG A 139 15.76 5.05 17.98
N GLU A 140 15.58 4.59 19.22
CA GLU A 140 16.63 4.31 20.21
C GLU A 140 17.20 2.89 20.10
N GLU A 141 16.53 1.99 19.39
CA GLU A 141 17.02 0.62 19.16
C GLU A 141 18.27 0.64 18.28
N GLU A 142 19.08 -0.41 18.37
CA GLU A 142 20.23 -0.52 17.49
C GLU A 142 19.79 -0.85 16.05
N PRO A 143 20.34 -0.17 15.03
CA PRO A 143 20.05 -0.51 13.65
C PRO A 143 20.54 -1.94 13.39
N PRO A 144 19.78 -2.74 12.62
CA PRO A 144 20.22 -4.09 12.27
C PRO A 144 21.56 -4.01 11.55
N ALA A 145 22.43 -4.99 11.81
CA ALA A 145 23.71 -5.10 11.12
C ALA A 145 23.49 -5.06 9.59
N SER A 146 24.32 -4.31 8.88
CA SER A 146 24.29 -4.22 7.41
C SER A 146 24.42 -5.60 6.75
N ASP A 147 25.03 -6.51 7.49
CA ASP A 147 25.43 -7.84 7.08
C ASP A 147 24.51 -8.89 7.71
N LEU A 148 23.20 -8.60 7.82
CA LEU A 148 22.18 -9.66 7.86
C LEU A 148 22.25 -10.41 6.53
N ASP A 149 23.34 -11.16 6.41
CA ASP A 149 23.78 -11.87 5.25
C ASP A 149 22.68 -12.86 4.93
N CYS A 150 22.41 -12.98 3.64
CA CYS A 150 21.34 -13.77 3.06
C CYS A 150 21.42 -15.29 3.37
N ARG A 151 22.31 -15.69 4.29
CA ARG A 151 22.56 -17.06 4.76
C ARG A 151 21.64 -17.47 5.91
N GLU A 152 21.10 -16.52 6.67
CA GLU A 152 20.10 -16.78 7.71
C GLU A 152 18.66 -16.66 7.14
N ARG A 153 18.45 -17.23 5.95
CA ARG A 153 17.11 -17.52 5.42
C ARG A 153 16.51 -18.75 6.13
N GLU A 154 16.80 -18.89 7.42
CA GLU A 154 16.14 -19.84 8.29
C GLU A 154 14.80 -19.27 8.71
N ARG A 155 13.80 -20.15 8.76
CA ARG A 155 12.42 -19.79 9.07
C ARG A 155 12.40 -19.20 10.48
N GLY A 156 11.97 -17.93 10.62
CA GLY A 156 11.73 -17.31 11.93
C GLY A 156 12.81 -16.34 12.42
N LEU A 157 13.50 -15.63 11.54
CA LEU A 157 14.38 -14.51 11.94
C LEU A 157 13.56 -13.41 12.64
N VAL A 158 13.96 -13.06 13.87
CA VAL A 158 13.42 -11.93 14.63
C VAL A 158 14.46 -10.83 14.64
N VAL A 159 14.10 -9.64 14.19
CA VAL A 159 14.97 -8.46 14.11
C VAL A 159 14.42 -7.37 15.02
N ALA A 160 15.29 -6.57 15.62
CA ALA A 160 14.91 -5.40 16.40
C ALA A 160 14.07 -4.42 15.54
N GLY A 161 13.06 -3.81 16.17
CA GLY A 161 12.15 -2.87 15.53
C GLY A 161 12.73 -1.46 15.39
N TYR A 162 13.93 -1.33 14.83
CA TYR A 162 14.57 -0.04 14.61
C TYR A 162 13.88 0.76 13.49
N GLY A 163 13.58 2.02 13.77
CA GLY A 163 13.10 2.95 12.75
C GLY A 163 12.33 4.13 13.32
N PHE A 164 11.68 4.88 12.42
CA PHE A 164 10.99 6.11 12.74
C PHE A 164 9.50 5.98 12.41
N HIS A 165 8.66 6.43 13.33
CA HIS A 165 7.22 6.59 13.11
C HIS A 165 6.85 7.98 13.60
N ASP A 166 6.55 8.87 12.66
CA ASP A 166 6.26 10.28 12.91
C ASP A 166 4.83 10.59 12.40
N VAL A 167 4.24 11.65 12.94
CA VAL A 167 2.92 12.14 12.55
C VAL A 167 3.06 13.53 11.94
N VAL A 168 2.42 13.73 10.79
CA VAL A 168 2.30 15.04 10.15
C VAL A 168 0.90 15.56 10.41
N ILE A 169 0.81 16.68 11.11
CA ILE A 169 -0.43 17.39 11.41
C ILE A 169 -0.61 18.45 10.34
N GLU A 170 -1.56 18.23 9.43
CA GLU A 170 -1.73 19.00 8.19
C GLU A 170 -2.31 20.40 8.41
N THR A 171 -3.02 20.61 9.53
CA THR A 171 -3.68 21.86 9.86
C THR A 171 -3.88 21.99 11.38
N PRO A 172 -3.79 23.20 11.96
CA PRO A 172 -4.15 23.47 13.34
C PRO A 172 -5.65 23.38 13.64
N TYR A 173 -6.49 23.42 12.60
CA TYR A 173 -7.93 23.53 12.71
C TYR A 173 -8.62 22.19 12.50
N HIS A 174 -9.33 21.73 13.53
CA HIS A 174 -10.11 20.51 13.44
C HIS A 174 -11.25 20.65 12.42
N GLY A 175 -11.56 19.56 11.73
CA GLY A 175 -12.65 19.51 10.74
C GLY A 175 -12.23 19.94 9.34
N PHE A 176 -11.01 20.41 9.14
CA PHE A 176 -10.42 20.61 7.83
C PHE A 176 -9.69 19.33 7.39
N HIS A 177 -9.90 18.95 6.14
CA HIS A 177 -9.18 17.87 5.48
C HIS A 177 -8.17 18.44 4.47
N LEU A 178 -7.22 17.61 4.03
CA LEU A 178 -6.26 17.98 3.00
C LEU A 178 -6.92 18.54 1.73
N SER A 179 -8.15 18.08 1.41
CA SER A 179 -8.95 18.57 0.28
C SER A 179 -9.50 19.98 0.44
N ASP A 180 -9.58 20.48 1.68
CA ASP A 180 -10.12 21.80 2.01
C ASP A 180 -9.03 22.87 2.04
N LEU A 181 -7.75 22.45 2.05
CA LEU A 181 -6.60 23.34 2.03
C LEU A 181 -6.41 24.00 0.66
N SER A 182 -5.90 25.22 0.65
CA SER A 182 -5.49 25.88 -0.59
C SER A 182 -4.33 25.12 -1.26
N PRO A 183 -4.11 25.29 -2.59
CA PRO A 183 -2.98 24.65 -3.27
C PRO A 183 -1.61 24.97 -2.66
N THR A 184 -1.46 26.17 -2.08
CA THR A 184 -0.23 26.59 -1.40
C THR A 184 -0.03 25.80 -0.10
N GLU A 185 -1.05 25.75 0.75
CA GLU A 185 -1.01 24.99 2.02
C GLU A 185 -0.82 23.48 1.78
N ALA A 186 -1.53 22.91 0.81
CA ALA A 186 -1.32 21.52 0.40
C ALA A 186 0.10 21.29 -0.15
N GLY A 187 0.67 22.29 -0.85
CA GLY A 187 2.07 22.29 -1.26
C GLY A 187 3.03 22.25 -0.08
N GLU A 188 2.75 22.99 0.99
CA GLU A 188 3.55 22.98 2.22
C GLU A 188 3.51 21.62 2.92
N VAL A 189 2.37 20.92 2.90
CA VAL A 189 2.25 19.53 3.39
C VAL A 189 3.20 18.60 2.61
N VAL A 190 3.21 18.69 1.28
CA VAL A 190 4.10 17.87 0.45
C VAL A 190 5.57 18.24 0.66
N LEU A 191 5.88 19.53 0.85
CA LEU A 191 7.23 19.98 1.19
C LEU A 191 7.68 19.47 2.55
N ALA A 192 6.79 19.40 3.54
CA ALA A 192 7.07 18.81 4.84
C ALA A 192 7.37 17.31 4.74
N TYR A 193 6.63 16.56 3.91
CA TYR A 193 6.96 15.17 3.63
C TYR A 193 8.35 15.03 3.01
N ARG A 194 8.66 15.86 2.00
CA ARG A 194 9.98 15.86 1.35
C ARG A 194 11.09 16.15 2.35
N GLU A 195 10.93 17.18 3.17
CA GLU A 195 11.92 17.58 4.18
C GLU A 195 12.19 16.43 5.15
N ARG A 196 11.13 15.79 5.68
CA ARG A 196 11.29 14.68 6.60
C ARG A 196 11.91 13.45 5.94
N VAL A 197 11.55 13.15 4.69
CA VAL A 197 12.15 12.06 3.92
C VAL A 197 13.65 12.30 3.73
N LEU A 198 14.07 13.52 3.39
CA LEU A 198 15.49 13.84 3.21
C LEU A 198 16.28 13.72 4.51
N GLN A 199 15.72 14.16 5.64
CA GLN A 199 16.33 13.97 6.96
C GLN A 199 16.57 12.48 7.25
N LEU A 200 15.56 11.64 7.04
CA LEU A 200 15.67 10.20 7.30
C LEU A 200 16.50 9.45 6.27
N ALA A 201 16.51 9.88 5.01
CA ALA A 201 17.32 9.30 3.95
C ALA A 201 18.83 9.54 4.14
N SER A 202 19.20 10.58 4.91
CA SER A 202 20.59 10.80 5.31
C SER A 202 21.13 9.72 6.25
N LEU A 203 20.24 8.94 6.88
CA LEU A 203 20.59 7.83 7.75
C LEU A 203 20.81 6.56 6.92
N GLY A 204 22.05 6.11 6.80
CA GLY A 204 22.40 4.91 6.03
C GLY A 204 21.72 3.60 6.52
N SER A 205 21.20 3.59 7.75
CA SER A 205 20.44 2.49 8.35
C SER A 205 19.00 2.37 7.80
N ILE A 206 18.41 3.45 7.29
CA ILE A 206 17.04 3.45 6.76
C ILE A 206 17.06 3.10 5.27
N LYS A 207 16.46 1.96 4.92
CA LYS A 207 16.42 1.45 3.53
C LYS A 207 15.12 1.76 2.80
N PHE A 208 14.05 2.01 3.55
CA PHE A 208 12.72 2.23 2.99
C PHE A 208 11.94 3.20 3.86
N LEU A 209 11.19 4.08 3.21
CA LEU A 209 10.26 5.00 3.84
C LEU A 209 8.89 4.85 3.21
N ARG A 210 7.86 4.90 4.05
CA ARG A 210 6.47 4.86 3.61
C ARG A 210 5.71 6.01 4.21
N ILE A 211 5.17 6.87 3.35
CA ILE A 211 4.20 7.88 3.73
C ILE A 211 2.81 7.29 3.52
N MET A 212 1.93 7.46 4.50
CA MET A 212 0.53 7.05 4.42
C MET A 212 -0.34 8.15 5.02
N VAL A 213 -1.36 8.56 4.26
CA VAL A 213 -2.44 9.40 4.77
C VAL A 213 -3.62 8.48 5.03
N ARG A 214 -4.20 8.55 6.23
CA ARG A 214 -5.42 7.85 6.58
C ARG A 214 -6.49 8.87 6.95
N GLN A 215 -7.45 9.05 6.07
CA GLN A 215 -8.67 9.79 6.38
C GLN A 215 -9.64 8.83 7.06
N LEU A 216 -9.82 8.98 8.37
CA LEU A 216 -10.83 8.25 9.11
C LEU A 216 -12.15 9.00 8.94
N GLU A 217 -13.04 8.47 8.10
CA GLU A 217 -14.44 8.85 8.14
C GLU A 217 -15.01 8.36 9.47
N HIS A 218 -15.25 9.27 10.41
CA HIS A 218 -15.95 8.95 11.65
C HIS A 218 -17.41 8.60 11.31
N GLN A 219 -17.73 7.31 11.40
CA GLN A 219 -19.10 6.81 11.61
C GLN A 219 -19.68 7.37 12.92
#